data_AF-A0A173R2Q0-F1
#
_entry.id   AF-A0A173R2Q0-F1
#
_cell.length_a   1.000
_cell.length_b   1.000
_cell.length_c   1.000
_cell.angle_alpha   90.00
_cell.angle_beta   90.00
_cell.angle_gamma   90.00
#
_symmetry.space_group_name_H-M   'P 1'
#
loop_
_entity.id
_entity.type
_entity.pdbx_description
1 polymer ?
#
loop_
_entity_poly.entity_id
_entity_poly.type
_entity_poly.pdbx_seq_one_letter_code
_entity_poly.pdbx_strand_id
1 'polypeptide(L)'
;MKNINIAVNICTYHRNDFVEHNISKLLQSKFFDLTDRDYYGKLHIFVIDNGCELECHDGDFLHVFHNKNTGGSGGFQRGIEEIRNSNIDFSYVIFMDDDVKFELDAFYILYDFLVNVPEQYELNPVAGRMFCLDKPDIQYTAAEIWNYGDLKHVEYMRKITPDDYCYGNVVYDSGADYGGWWFCCFPMSFVRTNDVLPFFIHCDDVEYGLRCGRAPIIIEGVHVWHETFDKRQTPIMLYYDTRNPLFVNAIHFPWLDSQAVLNKWHETITSYHVAGDFVSEYYVIRGMLDFLKGLKWLKHVDSERYHRRLLNMKGNKWKNAISWRVAEKWFKVKCRKVGTKSHRS
;
A
#
# COMPACT_ATOMS: atom_id res chain seq x y z
N MET A 1 10.73 -7.73 -29.55
CA MET A 1 10.81 -7.15 -28.19
C MET A 1 9.43 -6.72 -27.76
N LYS A 2 9.07 -6.96 -26.50
CA LYS A 2 7.79 -6.50 -25.94
C LYS A 2 7.77 -4.98 -25.98
N ASN A 3 6.65 -4.38 -26.40
CA ASN A 3 6.49 -2.94 -26.29
C ASN A 3 6.04 -2.62 -24.87
N ILE A 4 6.96 -2.17 -24.03
CA ILE A 4 6.70 -1.83 -22.63
C ILE A 4 6.35 -0.34 -22.54
N ASN A 5 5.22 -0.01 -21.94
CA ASN A 5 4.89 1.35 -21.54
C ASN A 5 4.42 1.37 -20.09
N ILE A 6 4.95 2.28 -19.29
CA ILE A 6 4.79 2.31 -17.84
C ILE A 6 4.04 3.58 -17.43
N ALA A 7 3.03 3.43 -16.58
CA ALA A 7 2.44 4.55 -15.85
C ALA A 7 2.99 4.57 -14.42
N VAL A 8 3.48 5.70 -13.93
CA VAL A 8 3.83 5.91 -12.52
C VAL A 8 2.67 6.62 -11.86
N ASN A 9 2.05 6.00 -10.86
CA ASN A 9 0.93 6.51 -10.09
C ASN A 9 1.44 7.00 -8.72
N ILE A 10 1.47 8.31 -8.54
CA ILE A 10 1.93 8.99 -7.33
C ILE A 10 0.74 9.66 -6.66
N CYS A 11 0.50 9.37 -5.39
CA CYS A 11 -0.49 10.06 -4.58
C CYS A 11 0.21 11.05 -3.65
N THR A 12 -0.30 12.28 -3.54
CA THR A 12 0.26 13.31 -2.64
C THR A 12 -0.80 14.02 -1.82
N TYR A 13 -0.43 14.50 -0.63
CA TYR A 13 -1.27 15.27 0.27
C TYR A 13 -0.44 16.20 1.16
N HIS A 14 -0.50 17.51 0.93
CA HIS A 14 0.26 18.53 1.68
C HIS A 14 1.79 18.32 1.69
N ARG A 15 2.35 17.90 0.55
CA ARG A 15 3.77 17.52 0.39
C ARG A 15 4.37 17.97 -0.95
N ASN A 16 3.97 19.16 -1.40
CA ASN A 16 4.33 19.70 -2.73
C ASN A 16 5.83 19.64 -3.01
N ASP A 17 6.67 20.03 -2.05
CA ASP A 17 8.14 20.01 -2.21
C ASP A 17 8.68 18.61 -2.56
N PHE A 18 8.13 17.56 -1.96
CA PHE A 18 8.58 16.18 -2.21
C PHE A 18 8.13 15.69 -3.60
N VAL A 19 6.85 15.86 -3.92
CA VAL A 19 6.29 15.39 -5.19
C VAL A 19 6.85 16.17 -6.37
N GLU A 20 7.01 17.50 -6.26
CA GLU A 20 7.63 18.33 -7.31
C GLU A 20 9.09 17.97 -7.53
N HIS A 21 9.84 17.68 -6.46
CA HIS A 21 11.22 17.20 -6.57
C HIS A 21 11.29 15.87 -7.34
N ASN A 22 10.42 14.92 -6.99
CA ASN A 22 10.36 13.61 -7.63
C ASN A 22 9.92 13.69 -9.09
N ILE A 23 8.93 14.51 -9.42
CA ILE A 23 8.53 14.80 -10.81
C ILE A 23 9.70 15.38 -11.58
N SER A 24 10.36 16.42 -11.04
CA SER A 24 11.51 17.06 -11.69
C SER A 24 12.65 16.07 -11.92
N LYS A 25 12.96 15.19 -10.96
CA LYS A 25 13.99 14.16 -11.12
C LYS A 25 13.62 13.17 -12.21
N LEU A 26 12.37 12.70 -12.26
CA LEU A 26 11.90 11.80 -13.31
C LEU A 26 11.95 12.44 -14.69
N LEU A 27 11.53 13.70 -14.83
CA LEU A 27 11.53 14.41 -16.13
C LEU A 27 12.94 14.63 -16.71
N GLN A 28 13.99 14.49 -15.90
CA GLN A 28 15.39 14.52 -16.35
C GLN A 28 15.91 13.16 -16.85
N SER A 29 15.09 12.12 -16.80
CA SER A 29 15.47 10.77 -17.23
C SER A 29 15.45 10.61 -18.75
N LYS A 30 16.07 9.52 -19.22
CA LYS A 30 16.07 9.09 -20.62
C LYS A 30 14.66 8.84 -21.16
N PHE A 31 13.67 8.60 -20.30
CA PHE A 31 12.27 8.43 -20.71
C PHE A 31 11.67 9.67 -21.37
N PHE A 32 12.27 10.86 -21.15
CA PHE A 32 11.80 12.14 -21.67
C PHE A 32 12.84 12.85 -22.56
N ASP A 33 13.96 12.18 -22.85
CA ASP A 33 14.97 12.68 -23.79
C ASP A 33 14.66 12.20 -25.20
N LEU A 34 14.20 13.10 -26.07
CA LEU A 34 13.90 12.84 -27.49
C LEU A 34 15.07 12.21 -28.28
N THR A 35 16.31 12.31 -27.79
CA THR A 35 17.48 11.74 -28.43
C THR A 35 17.72 10.27 -28.05
N ASP A 36 17.12 9.79 -26.96
CA ASP A 36 17.25 8.41 -26.50
C ASP A 36 16.15 7.51 -27.10
N ARG A 37 16.53 6.68 -28.09
CA ARG A 37 15.57 5.84 -28.81
C ARG A 37 15.08 4.62 -28.04
N ASP A 38 15.78 4.23 -26.99
CA ASP A 38 15.51 3.00 -26.25
C ASP A 38 14.50 3.26 -25.12
N TYR A 39 14.54 4.45 -24.50
CA TYR A 39 13.70 4.83 -23.37
C TYR A 39 12.64 5.90 -23.68
N TYR A 40 12.85 6.78 -24.67
CA TYR A 40 11.93 7.90 -24.89
C TYR A 40 10.47 7.46 -25.08
N GLY A 41 9.57 8.10 -24.33
CA GLY A 41 8.13 7.88 -24.40
C GLY A 41 7.66 6.54 -23.84
N LYS A 42 8.46 5.89 -22.98
CA LYS A 42 8.13 4.60 -22.35
C LYS A 42 7.61 4.73 -20.92
N LEU A 43 7.51 5.94 -20.39
CA LEU A 43 7.04 6.24 -19.04
C LEU A 43 6.14 7.48 -19.04
N HIS A 44 5.02 7.40 -18.34
CA HIS A 44 4.11 8.52 -18.06
C HIS A 44 3.92 8.67 -16.56
N ILE A 45 3.80 9.90 -16.07
CA ILE A 45 3.68 10.24 -14.65
C ILE A 45 2.26 10.74 -14.39
N PHE A 46 1.54 10.03 -13.53
CA PHE A 46 0.22 10.36 -13.03
C PHE A 46 0.33 10.76 -11.56
N VAL A 47 0.00 12.00 -11.25
CA VAL A 47 0.03 12.57 -9.91
C VAL A 47 -1.40 12.85 -9.48
N ILE A 48 -1.81 12.21 -8.39
CA ILE A 48 -3.10 12.43 -7.76
C ILE A 48 -2.89 13.28 -6.52
N ASP A 49 -3.29 14.54 -6.62
CA ASP A 49 -3.20 15.49 -5.54
C ASP A 49 -4.49 15.51 -4.72
N ASN A 50 -4.44 14.84 -3.56
CA ASN A 50 -5.54 14.78 -2.59
C ASN A 50 -5.69 16.08 -1.77
N GLY A 51 -4.73 17.01 -1.87
CA GLY A 51 -4.75 18.32 -1.22
C GLY A 51 -5.31 19.43 -2.10
N CYS A 52 -5.33 19.22 -3.42
CA CYS A 52 -5.71 20.21 -4.44
C CYS A 52 -4.85 21.48 -4.40
N GLU A 53 -3.54 21.32 -4.20
CA GLU A 53 -2.54 22.39 -4.04
C GLU A 53 -1.61 22.54 -5.26
N LEU A 54 -1.42 21.48 -6.05
CA LEU A 54 -0.65 21.50 -7.29
C LEU A 54 -1.49 22.10 -8.44
N GLU A 55 -0.82 22.66 -9.44
CA GLU A 55 -1.48 23.05 -10.69
C GLU A 55 -1.93 21.81 -11.46
N CYS A 56 -3.22 21.73 -11.84
CA CYS A 56 -3.69 20.68 -12.73
C CYS A 56 -2.95 20.76 -14.06
N HIS A 57 -2.48 19.62 -14.54
CA HIS A 57 -1.67 19.53 -15.75
C HIS A 57 -2.05 18.26 -16.51
N ASP A 58 -2.20 18.33 -17.82
CA ASP A 58 -2.47 17.15 -18.65
C ASP A 58 -1.69 17.33 -19.96
N GLY A 59 -0.39 17.04 -19.88
CA GLY A 59 0.55 17.15 -20.98
C GLY A 59 0.79 15.81 -21.67
N ASP A 60 1.86 15.72 -22.46
CA ASP A 60 2.19 14.49 -23.19
C ASP A 60 2.58 13.33 -22.25
N PHE A 61 3.26 13.66 -21.14
CA PHE A 61 3.85 12.67 -20.25
C PHE A 61 3.58 12.89 -18.76
N LEU A 62 3.18 14.09 -18.37
CA LEU A 62 2.85 14.43 -16.99
C LEU A 62 1.36 14.74 -16.91
N HIS A 63 0.70 14.10 -15.96
CA HIS A 63 -0.73 14.24 -15.72
C HIS A 63 -0.94 14.46 -14.23
N VAL A 64 -1.47 15.63 -13.84
CA VAL A 64 -1.72 16.03 -12.45
C VAL A 64 -3.21 16.29 -12.30
N PHE A 65 -3.85 15.51 -11.42
CA PHE A 65 -5.28 15.56 -11.17
C PHE A 65 -5.56 15.85 -9.71
N HIS A 66 -6.52 16.74 -9.47
CA HIS A 66 -7.07 16.96 -8.14
C HIS A 66 -7.99 15.81 -7.74
N ASN A 67 -7.95 15.49 -6.45
CA ASN A 67 -8.83 14.53 -5.82
C ASN A 67 -9.21 15.02 -4.41
N LYS A 68 -10.35 14.56 -3.90
CA LYS A 68 -10.66 14.76 -2.48
C LYS A 68 -9.67 13.97 -1.63
N ASN A 69 -9.49 14.35 -0.36
CA ASN A 69 -8.67 13.56 0.55
C ASN A 69 -9.35 12.23 0.91
N THR A 70 -9.19 11.24 0.05
CA THR A 70 -9.64 9.86 0.24
C THR A 70 -8.55 8.97 0.84
N GLY A 71 -7.47 9.59 1.35
CA GLY A 71 -6.24 8.92 1.80
C GLY A 71 -5.47 8.27 0.65
N GLY A 72 -4.37 7.57 0.99
CA GLY A 72 -3.51 6.91 0.01
C GLY A 72 -4.26 5.93 -0.88
N SER A 73 -5.11 5.08 -0.29
CA SER A 73 -5.84 4.05 -1.05
C SER A 73 -6.76 4.64 -2.11
N GLY A 74 -7.48 5.71 -1.76
CA GLY A 74 -8.35 6.39 -2.70
C GLY A 74 -7.60 7.23 -3.74
N GLY A 75 -6.45 7.80 -3.39
CA GLY A 75 -5.57 8.47 -4.34
C GLY A 75 -5.01 7.52 -5.39
N PHE A 76 -4.47 6.37 -4.96
CA PHE A 76 -4.01 5.34 -5.88
C PHE A 76 -5.15 4.78 -6.75
N GLN A 77 -6.34 4.57 -6.19
CA GLN A 77 -7.52 4.17 -6.98
C GLN A 77 -7.87 5.23 -8.04
N ARG A 78 -7.87 6.51 -7.68
CA ARG A 78 -8.11 7.60 -8.64
C ARG A 78 -7.06 7.59 -9.76
N GLY A 79 -5.79 7.34 -9.43
CA GLY A 79 -4.73 7.21 -10.42
C GLY A 79 -4.95 6.03 -11.37
N ILE A 80 -5.39 4.88 -10.84
CA ILE A 80 -5.78 3.73 -11.67
C ILE A 80 -6.93 4.11 -12.62
N GLU A 81 -7.92 4.88 -12.18
CA GLU A 81 -9.02 5.33 -13.03
C GLU A 81 -8.54 6.21 -14.18
N GLU A 82 -7.65 7.18 -13.92
CA GLU A 82 -7.09 8.04 -14.97
C GLU A 82 -6.20 7.26 -15.95
N ILE A 83 -5.38 6.33 -15.44
CA ILE A 83 -4.55 5.45 -16.26
C ILE A 83 -5.42 4.55 -17.15
N ARG A 84 -6.55 4.05 -16.65
CA ARG A 84 -7.50 3.22 -17.44
C ARG A 84 -8.27 4.03 -18.48
N ASN A 85 -8.54 5.30 -18.20
CA ASN A 85 -9.27 6.20 -19.10
C ASN A 85 -8.37 6.87 -20.16
N SER A 86 -7.05 6.78 -19.98
CA SER A 86 -6.05 7.23 -20.96
C SER A 86 -6.19 6.47 -22.29
N ASN A 87 -5.86 7.16 -23.39
CA ASN A 87 -5.79 6.56 -24.72
C ASN A 87 -4.47 5.80 -24.98
N ILE A 88 -3.62 5.67 -23.96
CA ILE A 88 -2.31 5.04 -24.04
C ILE A 88 -2.41 3.60 -23.55
N ASP A 89 -1.87 2.65 -24.33
CA ASP A 89 -1.82 1.24 -23.91
C ASP A 89 -0.62 1.00 -22.98
N PHE A 90 -0.87 1.08 -21.68
CA PHE A 90 0.11 0.76 -20.65
C PHE A 90 0.25 -0.76 -20.46
N SER A 91 1.48 -1.21 -20.28
CA SER A 91 1.81 -2.60 -19.96
C SER A 91 1.97 -2.82 -18.46
N TYR A 92 2.40 -1.79 -17.72
CA TYR A 92 2.67 -1.84 -16.29
C TYR A 92 2.30 -0.53 -15.59
N VAL A 93 2.00 -0.61 -14.30
CA VAL A 93 1.74 0.53 -13.43
C VAL A 93 2.64 0.44 -12.20
N ILE A 94 3.41 1.48 -11.93
CA ILE A 94 4.20 1.65 -10.70
C ILE A 94 3.35 2.45 -9.71
N PHE A 95 3.09 1.89 -8.53
CA PHE A 95 2.63 2.65 -7.37
C PHE A 95 3.87 3.18 -6.64
N MET A 96 3.89 4.47 -6.33
CA MET A 96 5.02 5.12 -5.66
C MET A 96 4.52 6.19 -4.69
N ASP A 97 5.11 6.23 -3.49
CA ASP A 97 4.85 7.31 -2.53
C ASP A 97 5.48 8.64 -3.00
N ASP A 98 4.98 9.76 -2.49
CA ASP A 98 5.48 11.08 -2.88
C ASP A 98 6.79 11.48 -2.21
N ASP A 99 7.08 10.93 -1.03
CA ASP A 99 8.20 11.31 -0.14
C ASP A 99 9.35 10.30 -0.10
N VAL A 100 9.41 9.42 -1.09
CA VAL A 100 10.58 8.56 -1.31
C VAL A 100 11.72 9.33 -1.96
N LYS A 101 12.96 8.90 -1.70
CA LYS A 101 14.11 9.21 -2.55
C LYS A 101 14.45 7.99 -3.39
N PHE A 102 14.83 8.19 -4.64
CA PHE A 102 15.22 7.10 -5.54
C PHE A 102 16.34 7.56 -6.46
N GLU A 103 17.04 6.61 -7.07
CA GLU A 103 17.89 6.87 -8.24
C GLU A 103 17.20 6.48 -9.54
N LEU A 104 17.54 7.17 -10.64
CA LEU A 104 16.93 6.89 -11.95
C LEU A 104 17.24 5.48 -12.45
N ASP A 105 18.38 4.91 -12.02
CA ASP A 105 18.76 3.52 -12.32
C ASP A 105 17.69 2.52 -11.88
N ALA A 106 16.91 2.79 -10.81
CA ALA A 106 15.81 1.92 -10.40
C ALA A 106 14.75 1.78 -11.50
N PHE A 107 14.47 2.85 -12.24
CA PHE A 107 13.51 2.84 -13.34
C PHE A 107 14.08 2.19 -14.60
N TYR A 108 15.37 2.42 -14.89
CA TYR A 108 16.04 1.79 -16.05
C TYR A 108 16.17 0.28 -15.88
N ILE A 109 16.63 -0.18 -14.71
CA ILE A 109 16.75 -1.61 -14.40
C ILE A 109 15.39 -2.30 -14.46
N LEU A 110 14.36 -1.65 -13.90
CA LEU A 110 12.99 -2.17 -13.97
C LEU A 110 12.53 -2.26 -15.43
N TYR A 111 12.66 -1.20 -16.23
CA TYR A 111 12.23 -1.20 -17.62
C TYR A 111 12.96 -2.28 -18.44
N ASP A 112 14.28 -2.37 -18.34
CA ASP A 112 15.09 -3.35 -19.06
C ASP A 112 14.71 -4.78 -18.66
N PHE A 113 14.43 -5.00 -17.37
CA PHE A 113 13.89 -6.27 -16.89
C PHE A 113 12.53 -6.58 -17.52
N LEU A 114 11.58 -5.63 -17.53
CA LEU A 114 10.24 -5.84 -18.07
C LEU A 114 10.25 -6.11 -19.58
N VAL A 115 11.17 -5.51 -20.34
CA VAL A 115 11.36 -5.80 -21.77
C VAL A 115 11.74 -7.27 -22.00
N ASN A 116 12.51 -7.84 -21.07
CA ASN A 116 13.15 -9.16 -21.19
C ASN A 116 12.56 -10.22 -20.26
N VAL A 117 11.55 -9.90 -19.45
CA VAL A 117 11.01 -10.79 -18.42
C VAL A 117 10.51 -12.10 -19.07
N PRO A 118 10.86 -13.29 -18.53
CA PRO A 118 10.34 -14.55 -19.05
C PRO A 118 8.81 -14.61 -18.94
N GLU A 119 8.16 -15.25 -19.91
CA GLU A 119 6.69 -15.32 -20.03
C GLU A 119 6.00 -15.77 -18.73
N GLN A 120 6.56 -16.77 -18.06
CA GLN A 120 6.03 -17.31 -16.79
C GLN A 120 5.99 -16.30 -15.63
N TYR A 121 6.71 -15.19 -15.74
CA TYR A 121 6.84 -14.15 -14.71
C TYR A 121 6.24 -12.80 -15.15
N GLU A 122 5.66 -12.69 -16.35
CA GLU A 122 5.07 -11.43 -16.86
C GLU A 122 3.96 -10.86 -15.98
N LEU A 123 3.25 -11.75 -15.29
CA LEU A 123 2.12 -11.41 -14.42
C LEU A 123 2.53 -11.22 -12.95
N ASN A 124 3.81 -11.36 -12.62
CA ASN A 124 4.28 -11.12 -11.27
C ASN A 124 4.50 -9.62 -11.05
N PRO A 125 4.16 -9.10 -9.86
CA PRO A 125 4.56 -7.75 -9.50
C PRO A 125 6.08 -7.69 -9.27
N VAL A 126 6.66 -6.51 -9.43
CA VAL A 126 8.05 -6.22 -9.05
C VAL A 126 8.05 -5.27 -7.85
N ALA A 127 8.53 -5.73 -6.71
CA ALA A 127 8.62 -4.92 -5.50
C ALA A 127 9.94 -4.15 -5.46
N GLY A 128 9.85 -2.84 -5.20
CA GLY A 128 11.02 -2.02 -4.91
C GLY A 128 11.48 -2.28 -3.48
N ARG A 129 12.79 -2.54 -3.32
CA ARG A 129 13.39 -2.67 -2.00
C ARG A 129 13.30 -1.33 -1.27
N MET A 130 13.01 -1.33 0.02
CA MET A 130 13.02 -0.12 0.84
C MET A 130 14.31 -0.06 1.66
N PHE A 131 15.05 1.02 1.52
CA PHE A 131 16.20 1.37 2.34
C PHE A 131 15.82 2.43 3.37
N CYS A 132 16.53 2.43 4.50
CA CYS A 132 16.35 3.41 5.55
C CYS A 132 16.83 4.79 5.09
N LEU A 133 15.96 5.80 5.11
CA LEU A 133 16.32 7.16 4.73
C LEU A 133 17.44 7.78 5.60
N ASP A 134 17.51 7.42 6.88
CA ASP A 134 18.51 7.91 7.84
C ASP A 134 19.81 7.10 7.84
N LYS A 135 19.80 5.89 7.28
CA LYS A 135 20.96 5.00 7.14
C LYS A 135 20.96 4.37 5.75
N PRO A 136 21.39 5.12 4.71
CA PRO A 136 21.21 4.73 3.32
C PRO A 136 21.88 3.42 2.89
N ASP A 137 22.83 2.90 3.69
CA ASP A 137 23.50 1.62 3.50
C ASP A 137 22.74 0.43 4.11
N ILE A 138 21.59 0.66 4.74
CA ILE A 138 20.75 -0.38 5.35
C ILE A 138 19.45 -0.53 4.55
N GLN A 139 19.26 -1.72 3.97
CA GLN A 139 17.97 -2.15 3.46
C GLN A 139 17.05 -2.49 4.64
N TYR A 140 15.91 -1.83 4.73
CA TYR A 140 14.87 -2.18 5.69
C TYR A 140 14.20 -3.50 5.30
N THR A 141 13.70 -3.62 4.06
CA THR A 141 13.11 -4.85 3.53
C THR A 141 13.16 -4.89 2.01
N ALA A 142 13.21 -6.10 1.42
CA ALA A 142 13.10 -6.28 -0.02
C ALA A 142 11.65 -6.44 -0.50
N ALA A 143 10.80 -7.10 0.29
CA ALA A 143 9.38 -7.34 0.08
C ALA A 143 8.76 -7.89 1.39
N GLU A 144 7.44 -8.03 1.47
CA GLU A 144 6.77 -8.31 2.74
C GLU A 144 5.87 -9.56 2.73
N ILE A 145 5.79 -10.22 3.89
CA ILE A 145 4.97 -11.40 4.14
C ILE A 145 3.89 -10.97 5.13
N TRP A 146 2.62 -11.19 4.76
CA TRP A 146 1.49 -10.68 5.51
C TRP A 146 1.31 -11.37 6.86
N ASN A 147 1.48 -12.71 6.89
CA ASN A 147 1.38 -13.55 8.09
C ASN A 147 0.18 -13.15 9.00
N TYR A 148 -0.98 -12.96 8.38
CA TYR A 148 -2.26 -12.64 9.03
C TYR A 148 -2.26 -11.34 9.86
N GLY A 149 -1.42 -10.36 9.50
CA GLY A 149 -1.27 -9.09 10.21
C GLY A 149 -0.21 -9.12 11.31
N ASP A 150 0.65 -10.14 11.32
CA ASP A 150 1.91 -10.18 12.07
C ASP A 150 3.07 -10.09 11.05
N LEU A 151 3.28 -8.88 10.52
CA LEU A 151 4.12 -8.61 9.36
C LEU A 151 5.54 -9.20 9.52
N LYS A 152 6.02 -9.85 8.46
CA LYS A 152 7.39 -10.32 8.33
C LYS A 152 8.02 -9.71 7.09
N HIS A 153 9.33 -9.54 7.14
CA HIS A 153 10.10 -8.82 6.12
C HIS A 153 11.08 -9.78 5.44
N VAL A 154 11.12 -9.74 4.11
CA VAL A 154 12.16 -10.43 3.31
C VAL A 154 13.43 -9.59 3.34
N GLU A 155 14.56 -10.25 3.57
CA GLU A 155 15.89 -9.61 3.70
C GLU A 155 15.89 -8.40 4.66
N TYR A 156 15.31 -8.58 5.85
CA TYR A 156 15.09 -7.52 6.85
C TYR A 156 16.39 -6.94 7.42
N MET A 157 16.47 -5.60 7.51
CA MET A 157 17.58 -4.86 8.13
C MET A 157 18.97 -5.30 7.63
N ARG A 158 19.06 -5.61 6.34
CA ARG A 158 20.29 -6.07 5.68
C ARG A 158 21.21 -4.88 5.43
N LYS A 159 22.40 -4.91 6.02
CA LYS A 159 23.46 -3.95 5.67
C LYS A 159 24.03 -4.31 4.30
N ILE A 160 24.11 -3.32 3.43
CA ILE A 160 24.62 -3.45 2.08
C ILE A 160 26.08 -2.98 2.01
N THR A 161 26.89 -3.75 1.30
CA THR A 161 28.28 -3.40 0.97
C THR A 161 28.48 -3.50 -0.55
N PRO A 162 29.49 -2.80 -1.12
CA PRO A 162 29.75 -2.87 -2.56
C PRO A 162 29.96 -4.28 -3.11
N ASP A 163 30.43 -5.21 -2.27
CA ASP A 163 30.71 -6.59 -2.67
C ASP A 163 29.46 -7.51 -2.61
N ASP A 164 28.39 -7.10 -1.92
CA ASP A 164 27.21 -7.94 -1.68
C ASP A 164 25.94 -7.51 -2.42
N TYR A 165 25.97 -6.39 -3.17
CA TYR A 165 24.80 -5.87 -3.87
C TYR A 165 25.10 -5.59 -5.33
N CYS A 166 24.48 -6.37 -6.20
CA CYS A 166 24.74 -6.35 -7.63
C CYS A 166 23.52 -5.81 -8.39
N TYR A 167 23.65 -4.61 -8.96
CA TYR A 167 22.55 -3.99 -9.72
C TYR A 167 22.09 -4.91 -10.86
N GLY A 168 20.78 -5.12 -10.96
CA GLY A 168 20.17 -6.04 -11.92
C GLY A 168 20.12 -7.51 -11.47
N ASN A 169 20.60 -7.86 -10.28
CA ASN A 169 20.42 -9.20 -9.73
C ASN A 169 18.94 -9.45 -9.39
N VAL A 170 18.33 -10.41 -10.08
CA VAL A 170 16.88 -10.71 -10.00
C VAL A 170 16.63 -11.94 -9.14
N VAL A 171 15.71 -11.82 -8.18
CA VAL A 171 15.12 -12.95 -7.45
C VAL A 171 13.65 -13.05 -7.82
N TYR A 172 13.30 -14.11 -8.56
CA TYR A 172 11.96 -14.32 -9.11
C TYR A 172 10.93 -14.82 -8.09
N ASP A 173 11.39 -15.55 -7.07
CA ASP A 173 10.55 -16.03 -5.97
C ASP A 173 11.16 -15.53 -4.66
N SER A 174 10.68 -14.37 -4.22
CA SER A 174 11.14 -13.73 -2.99
C SER A 174 10.61 -14.41 -1.73
N GLY A 175 9.62 -15.32 -1.84
CA GLY A 175 8.85 -15.82 -0.71
C GLY A 175 7.94 -14.79 -0.05
N ALA A 176 7.75 -13.61 -0.66
CA ALA A 176 6.87 -12.56 -0.18
C ALA A 176 5.42 -12.71 -0.69
N ASP A 177 4.48 -12.12 0.05
CA ASP A 177 3.06 -12.06 -0.32
C ASP A 177 2.73 -10.79 -1.11
N TYR A 178 3.45 -9.69 -0.86
CA TYR A 178 3.22 -8.39 -1.49
C TYR A 178 4.46 -7.48 -1.43
N GLY A 179 4.44 -6.39 -2.21
CA GLY A 179 5.40 -5.30 -2.13
C GLY A 179 4.69 -4.02 -1.68
N GLY A 180 5.33 -3.24 -0.81
CA GLY A 180 4.78 -1.97 -0.34
C GLY A 180 4.73 -0.93 -1.45
N TRP A 181 3.72 -0.06 -1.40
CA TRP A 181 3.47 0.94 -2.44
C TRP A 181 4.36 2.18 -2.38
N TRP A 182 5.37 2.20 -1.50
CA TRP A 182 6.50 3.13 -1.64
C TRP A 182 7.15 3.02 -3.02
N PHE A 183 7.21 1.80 -3.56
CA PHE A 183 7.55 1.49 -4.95
C PHE A 183 7.14 0.04 -5.26
N CYS A 184 6.10 -0.17 -6.06
CA CYS A 184 5.73 -1.50 -6.53
C CYS A 184 5.11 -1.44 -7.93
N CYS A 185 5.63 -2.26 -8.85
CA CYS A 185 5.19 -2.34 -10.23
C CYS A 185 4.26 -3.54 -10.43
N PHE A 186 3.05 -3.31 -10.95
CA PHE A 186 2.09 -4.35 -11.29
C PHE A 186 1.83 -4.41 -12.80
N PRO A 187 1.57 -5.61 -13.36
CA PRO A 187 1.15 -5.75 -14.74
C PRO A 187 -0.21 -5.07 -14.96
N MET A 188 -0.34 -4.30 -16.04
CA MET A 188 -1.58 -3.58 -16.35
C MET A 188 -2.76 -4.52 -16.59
N SER A 189 -2.53 -5.77 -17.02
CA SER A 189 -3.58 -6.79 -17.13
C SER A 189 -4.31 -7.06 -15.81
N PHE A 190 -3.58 -7.05 -14.68
CA PHE A 190 -4.16 -7.14 -13.34
C PHE A 190 -4.82 -5.82 -12.95
N VAL A 191 -4.09 -4.70 -13.11
CA VAL A 191 -4.56 -3.36 -12.70
C VAL A 191 -5.81 -2.93 -13.44
N ARG A 192 -6.02 -3.36 -14.68
CA ARG A 192 -7.19 -3.03 -15.51
C ARG A 192 -8.51 -3.57 -14.95
N THR A 193 -8.47 -4.64 -14.15
CA THR A 193 -9.68 -5.34 -13.68
C THR A 193 -9.83 -5.36 -12.16
N ASN A 194 -8.91 -4.74 -11.41
CA ASN A 194 -8.87 -4.77 -9.96
C ASN A 194 -8.82 -3.36 -9.37
N ASP A 195 -9.84 -3.01 -8.59
CA ASP A 195 -9.88 -1.76 -7.83
C ASP A 195 -9.23 -1.93 -6.45
N VAL A 196 -8.65 -0.87 -5.93
CA VAL A 196 -8.15 -0.81 -4.55
C VAL A 196 -9.33 -0.92 -3.58
N LEU A 197 -9.20 -1.70 -2.51
CA LEU A 197 -10.22 -1.66 -1.46
C LEU A 197 -10.32 -0.23 -0.90
N PRO A 198 -11.54 0.27 -0.59
CA PRO A 198 -11.75 1.63 -0.13
C PRO A 198 -11.38 1.79 1.35
N PHE A 199 -10.16 1.40 1.70
CA PHE A 199 -9.47 1.87 2.87
C PHE A 199 -9.14 3.37 2.71
N PHE A 200 -8.66 3.99 3.79
CA PHE A 200 -8.19 5.37 3.71
C PHE A 200 -6.66 5.35 3.58
N ILE A 201 -6.00 4.64 4.50
CA ILE A 201 -4.58 4.33 4.49
C ILE A 201 -4.37 2.91 5.00
N HIS A 202 -3.21 2.32 4.67
CA HIS A 202 -2.68 1.04 5.11
C HIS A 202 -3.46 -0.20 4.65
N CYS A 203 -2.73 -1.29 4.37
CA CYS A 203 -3.23 -2.59 3.92
C CYS A 203 -3.91 -2.59 2.55
N ASP A 204 -3.89 -1.47 1.84
CA ASP A 204 -4.25 -1.39 0.43
C ASP A 204 -3.23 -2.14 -0.42
N ASP A 205 -1.93 -1.90 -0.20
CA ASP A 205 -0.83 -2.66 -0.77
C ASP A 205 -0.88 -4.17 -0.44
N VAL A 206 -1.10 -4.49 0.83
CA VAL A 206 -1.24 -5.86 1.33
C VAL A 206 -2.35 -6.59 0.58
N GLU A 207 -3.55 -6.02 0.58
CA GLU A 207 -4.71 -6.69 0.00
C GLU A 207 -4.58 -6.82 -1.51
N TYR A 208 -4.04 -5.81 -2.17
CA TYR A 208 -3.83 -5.82 -3.60
C TYR A 208 -2.80 -6.89 -4.01
N GLY A 209 -1.71 -7.04 -3.25
CA GLY A 209 -0.71 -8.10 -3.44
C GLY A 209 -1.27 -9.50 -3.18
N LEU A 210 -1.98 -9.70 -2.06
CA LEU A 210 -2.66 -10.97 -1.76
C LEU A 210 -3.69 -11.34 -2.82
N ARG A 211 -4.41 -10.36 -3.37
CA ARG A 211 -5.37 -10.55 -4.46
C ARG A 211 -4.67 -10.87 -5.78
N CYS A 212 -3.50 -10.28 -6.04
CA CYS A 212 -2.66 -10.63 -7.19
C CYS A 212 -2.22 -12.09 -7.11
N GLY A 213 -1.88 -12.57 -5.90
CA GLY A 213 -1.61 -13.98 -5.62
C GLY A 213 -0.35 -14.50 -6.32
N ARG A 214 0.58 -13.59 -6.65
CA ARG A 214 1.86 -13.88 -7.29
C ARG A 214 2.98 -13.32 -6.42
N ALA A 215 3.98 -14.14 -6.13
CA ALA A 215 5.15 -13.71 -5.39
C ALA A 215 5.83 -12.52 -6.11
N PRO A 216 6.06 -11.39 -5.43
CA PRO A 216 6.78 -10.28 -6.01
C PRO A 216 8.21 -10.66 -6.38
N ILE A 217 8.64 -10.19 -7.54
CA ILE A 217 10.04 -10.23 -7.97
C ILE A 217 10.75 -9.08 -7.27
N ILE A 218 11.96 -9.34 -6.77
CA ILE A 218 12.81 -8.29 -6.19
C ILE A 218 14.09 -8.21 -7.01
N ILE A 219 14.54 -6.98 -7.27
CA ILE A 219 15.72 -6.72 -8.11
C ILE A 219 16.64 -5.78 -7.34
N GLU A 220 17.90 -6.17 -7.16
CA GLU A 220 18.91 -5.26 -6.61
C GLU A 220 19.13 -4.09 -7.58
N GLY A 221 19.12 -2.85 -7.08
CA GLY A 221 19.10 -1.63 -7.88
C GLY A 221 17.70 -1.04 -8.10
N VAL A 222 16.63 -1.84 -7.98
CA VAL A 222 15.24 -1.33 -7.95
C VAL A 222 14.85 -1.07 -6.50
N HIS A 223 15.11 0.14 -6.01
CA HIS A 223 14.89 0.50 -4.62
C HIS A 223 14.59 1.98 -4.43
N VAL A 224 14.10 2.29 -3.23
CA VAL A 224 13.90 3.65 -2.74
C VAL A 224 14.44 3.78 -1.31
N TRP A 225 14.81 4.99 -0.91
CA TRP A 225 15.01 5.34 0.49
C TRP A 225 13.76 6.03 1.02
N HIS A 226 13.29 5.56 2.16
CA HIS A 226 12.06 6.04 2.75
C HIS A 226 12.15 6.01 4.28
N GLU A 227 11.33 6.82 4.94
CA GLU A 227 11.27 6.81 6.40
C GLU A 227 10.62 5.52 6.90
N THR A 228 11.21 4.94 7.94
CA THR A 228 10.73 3.68 8.52
C THR A 228 9.44 3.88 9.31
N PHE A 229 8.61 2.83 9.35
CA PHE A 229 7.26 2.85 9.91
C PHE A 229 7.20 3.28 11.39
N ASP A 230 8.23 2.95 12.19
CA ASP A 230 8.34 3.26 13.61
C ASP A 230 8.31 4.76 13.91
N LYS A 231 8.72 5.60 12.95
CA LYS A 231 8.79 7.06 13.10
C LYS A 231 7.48 7.78 12.78
N ARG A 232 6.51 7.11 12.17
CA ARG A 232 5.26 7.70 11.67
C ARG A 232 4.04 7.46 12.57
N GLN A 233 4.20 6.76 13.68
CA GLN A 233 3.08 6.27 14.49
C GLN A 233 2.26 7.39 15.14
N THR A 234 0.97 7.41 14.84
CA THR A 234 -0.02 8.24 15.55
C THR A 234 -1.16 7.36 16.07
N PRO A 235 -1.84 7.72 17.17
CA PRO A 235 -2.90 6.86 17.73
C PRO A 235 -4.04 6.53 16.75
N ILE A 236 -4.33 7.41 15.78
CA ILE A 236 -5.35 7.15 14.75
C ILE A 236 -4.93 6.04 13.77
N MET A 237 -3.64 5.80 13.56
CA MET A 237 -3.18 4.70 12.71
C MET A 237 -3.64 3.36 13.26
N LEU A 238 -3.67 3.18 14.59
CA LEU A 238 -4.18 1.98 15.25
C LEU A 238 -5.63 1.66 14.87
N TYR A 239 -6.45 2.65 14.50
CA TYR A 239 -7.79 2.38 13.97
C TYR A 239 -7.72 1.62 12.64
N TYR A 240 -6.87 2.07 11.72
CA TYR A 240 -6.67 1.44 10.41
C TYR A 240 -5.92 0.12 10.55
N ASP A 241 -4.88 0.08 11.37
CA ASP A 241 -4.07 -1.13 11.67
C ASP A 241 -4.84 -2.17 12.50
N THR A 242 -5.99 -1.82 13.07
CA THR A 242 -6.93 -2.81 13.60
C THR A 242 -7.97 -3.21 12.56
N ARG A 243 -8.61 -2.22 11.92
CA ARG A 243 -9.77 -2.46 11.05
C ARG A 243 -9.40 -3.15 9.75
N ASN A 244 -8.38 -2.67 9.06
CA ASN A 244 -8.06 -3.12 7.71
C ASN A 244 -7.51 -4.54 7.72
N PRO A 245 -6.59 -4.94 8.63
CA PRO A 245 -6.15 -6.34 8.72
C PRO A 245 -7.29 -7.32 8.97
N LEU A 246 -8.30 -6.94 9.76
CA LEU A 246 -9.51 -7.76 9.96
C LEU A 246 -10.31 -7.95 8.66
N PHE A 247 -10.41 -6.92 7.81
CA PHE A 247 -11.02 -7.04 6.49
C PHE A 247 -10.20 -7.92 5.55
N VAL A 248 -8.90 -7.67 5.45
CA VAL A 248 -7.97 -8.47 4.62
C VAL A 248 -8.06 -9.94 5.02
N ASN A 249 -7.94 -10.23 6.31
CA ASN A 249 -8.01 -11.58 6.84
C ASN A 249 -9.36 -12.25 6.61
N ALA A 250 -10.47 -11.52 6.72
CA ALA A 250 -11.79 -12.07 6.43
C ALA A 250 -11.99 -12.39 4.94
N ILE A 251 -11.29 -11.71 4.03
CA ILE A 251 -11.36 -11.94 2.58
C ILE A 251 -10.46 -13.11 2.17
N HIS A 252 -9.19 -13.09 2.58
CA HIS A 252 -8.17 -14.02 2.09
C HIS A 252 -7.99 -15.26 2.98
N PHE A 253 -8.35 -15.17 4.25
CA PHE A 253 -8.14 -16.23 5.25
C PHE A 253 -9.40 -16.49 6.08
N PRO A 254 -10.56 -16.77 5.45
CA PRO A 254 -11.85 -16.94 6.14
C PRO A 254 -11.89 -18.12 7.13
N TRP A 255 -10.89 -19.00 7.11
CA TRP A 255 -10.74 -20.13 8.02
C TRP A 255 -9.99 -19.80 9.32
N LEU A 256 -9.51 -18.56 9.50
CA LEU A 256 -8.85 -18.17 10.75
C LEU A 256 -9.76 -18.36 11.95
N ASP A 257 -9.18 -18.84 13.06
CA ASP A 257 -9.92 -19.05 14.30
C ASP A 257 -10.41 -17.71 14.85
N SER A 258 -11.72 -17.51 14.80
CA SER A 258 -12.37 -16.33 15.35
C SER A 258 -12.09 -16.10 16.84
N GLN A 259 -11.84 -17.16 17.61
CA GLN A 259 -11.50 -17.03 19.03
C GLN A 259 -10.07 -16.50 19.20
N ALA A 260 -9.10 -16.99 18.42
CA ALA A 260 -7.75 -16.44 18.38
C ALA A 260 -7.73 -14.96 17.97
N VAL A 261 -8.51 -14.56 16.95
CA VAL A 261 -8.67 -13.14 16.55
C VAL A 261 -9.20 -12.30 17.70
N LEU A 262 -10.24 -12.78 18.39
CA LEU A 262 -10.84 -12.06 19.52
C LEU A 262 -9.88 -11.96 20.71
N ASN A 263 -9.10 -13.01 20.99
CA ASN A 263 -8.09 -13.02 22.06
C ASN A 263 -6.98 -12.00 21.78
N LYS A 264 -6.40 -12.01 20.56
CA LYS A 264 -5.38 -11.02 20.16
C LYS A 264 -5.89 -9.59 20.32
N TRP A 265 -7.13 -9.32 19.86
CA TRP A 265 -7.74 -8.00 20.03
C TRP A 265 -7.94 -7.62 21.51
N HIS A 266 -8.36 -8.56 22.36
CA HIS A 266 -8.48 -8.34 23.81
C HIS A 266 -7.15 -8.02 24.47
N GLU A 267 -6.09 -8.75 24.11
CA GLU A 267 -4.72 -8.49 24.58
C GLU A 267 -4.27 -7.09 24.20
N THR A 268 -4.52 -6.66 22.95
CA THR A 268 -4.18 -5.32 22.46
C THR A 268 -4.93 -4.22 23.22
N ILE A 269 -6.25 -4.31 23.41
CA ILE A 269 -6.96 -3.27 24.17
C ILE A 269 -6.55 -3.26 25.65
N THR A 270 -6.23 -4.43 26.21
CA THR A 270 -5.79 -4.56 27.61
C THR A 270 -4.44 -3.91 27.83
N SER A 271 -3.49 -4.06 26.90
CA SER A 271 -2.17 -3.43 27.02
C SER A 271 -2.27 -1.90 27.08
N TYR A 272 -3.06 -1.29 26.19
CA TYR A 272 -3.32 0.15 26.22
C TYR A 272 -4.07 0.59 27.48
N HIS A 273 -5.05 -0.21 27.94
CA HIS A 273 -5.78 0.09 29.17
C HIS A 273 -4.88 0.15 30.41
N VAL A 274 -4.00 -0.85 30.56
CA VAL A 274 -3.05 -0.93 31.68
C VAL A 274 -2.02 0.20 31.62
N ALA A 275 -1.60 0.60 30.42
CA ALA A 275 -0.72 1.75 30.20
C ALA A 275 -1.41 3.11 30.43
N GLY A 276 -2.73 3.14 30.64
CA GLY A 276 -3.50 4.38 30.76
C GLY A 276 -3.70 5.12 29.43
N ASP A 277 -3.34 4.51 28.30
CA ASP A 277 -3.52 5.06 26.96
C ASP A 277 -4.92 4.78 26.43
N PHE A 278 -5.89 5.52 26.97
CA PHE A 278 -7.29 5.39 26.59
C PHE A 278 -7.60 5.92 25.19
N VAL A 279 -6.67 6.63 24.54
CA VAL A 279 -6.85 7.13 23.17
C VAL A 279 -6.55 6.01 22.19
N SER A 280 -5.42 5.32 22.34
CA SER A 280 -5.08 4.15 21.53
C SER A 280 -6.06 3.00 21.74
N GLU A 281 -6.43 2.71 22.99
CA GLU A 281 -7.46 1.71 23.33
C GLU A 281 -8.77 1.99 22.55
N TYR A 282 -9.18 3.26 22.50
CA TYR A 282 -10.38 3.68 21.78
C TYR A 282 -10.31 3.41 20.28
N TYR A 283 -9.20 3.74 19.63
CA TYR A 283 -9.05 3.53 18.19
C TYR A 283 -9.05 2.05 17.82
N VAL A 284 -8.44 1.19 18.63
CA VAL A 284 -8.49 -0.27 18.47
C VAL A 284 -9.93 -0.80 18.63
N ILE A 285 -10.66 -0.34 19.64
CA ILE A 285 -12.09 -0.71 19.83
C ILE A 285 -12.93 -0.23 18.64
N ARG A 286 -12.69 1.01 18.20
CA ARG A 286 -13.41 1.62 17.08
C ARG A 286 -13.15 0.88 15.77
N GLY A 287 -11.92 0.43 15.53
CA GLY A 287 -11.54 -0.37 14.37
C GLY A 287 -12.34 -1.67 14.29
N MET A 288 -12.41 -2.41 15.40
CA MET A 288 -13.22 -3.64 15.51
C MET A 288 -14.72 -3.36 15.27
N LEU A 289 -15.28 -2.33 15.89
CA LEU A 289 -16.70 -1.97 15.70
C LEU A 289 -17.03 -1.65 14.24
N ASP A 290 -16.13 -0.99 13.52
CA ASP A 290 -16.32 -0.65 12.12
C ASP A 290 -16.12 -1.84 11.18
N PHE A 291 -15.16 -2.71 11.46
CA PHE A 291 -15.06 -4.02 10.80
C PHE A 291 -16.37 -4.82 10.92
N LEU A 292 -16.99 -4.80 12.10
CA LEU A 292 -18.22 -5.55 12.36
C LEU A 292 -19.42 -5.06 11.54
N LYS A 293 -19.45 -3.79 11.09
CA LYS A 293 -20.44 -3.28 10.13
C LYS A 293 -20.34 -3.95 8.76
N GLY A 294 -19.17 -4.49 8.41
CA GLY A 294 -18.94 -5.29 7.22
C GLY A 294 -18.61 -4.51 5.95
N LEU A 295 -18.29 -5.25 4.89
CA LEU A 295 -17.71 -4.70 3.66
C LEU A 295 -18.67 -3.74 2.93
N LYS A 296 -19.99 -3.99 3.00
CA LYS A 296 -20.99 -3.06 2.43
C LYS A 296 -20.89 -1.67 3.06
N TRP A 297 -20.68 -1.59 4.37
CA TRP A 297 -20.49 -0.30 5.04
C TRP A 297 -19.18 0.35 4.58
N LEU A 298 -18.08 -0.41 4.52
CA LEU A 298 -16.79 0.11 4.06
C LEU A 298 -16.87 0.71 2.65
N LYS A 299 -17.58 0.06 1.72
CA LYS A 299 -17.75 0.54 0.34
C LYS A 299 -18.58 1.82 0.18
N HIS A 300 -19.34 2.22 1.20
CA HIS A 300 -20.24 3.38 1.12
C HIS A 300 -19.84 4.50 2.09
N VAL A 301 -18.78 4.30 2.89
CA VAL A 301 -18.34 5.34 3.81
C VAL A 301 -17.65 6.47 3.03
N ASP A 302 -18.07 7.70 3.28
CA ASP A 302 -17.32 8.88 2.83
C ASP A 302 -16.02 8.94 3.66
N SER A 303 -14.92 8.52 3.04
CA SER A 303 -13.66 8.26 3.73
C SER A 303 -13.04 9.53 4.30
N GLU A 304 -13.07 10.63 3.54
CA GLU A 304 -12.61 11.96 3.97
C GLU A 304 -13.38 12.46 5.20
N ARG A 305 -14.72 12.49 5.10
CA ARG A 305 -15.57 12.97 6.19
C ARG A 305 -15.43 12.09 7.42
N TYR A 306 -15.28 10.78 7.21
CA TYR A 306 -15.14 9.84 8.31
C TYR A 306 -13.78 9.95 8.99
N HIS A 307 -12.69 10.14 8.24
CA HIS A 307 -11.37 10.41 8.80
C HIS A 307 -11.36 11.70 9.62
N ARG A 308 -11.93 12.80 9.10
CA ARG A 308 -12.10 14.06 9.86
C ARG A 308 -12.91 13.86 11.14
N ARG A 309 -13.93 13.00 11.11
CA ARG A 309 -14.68 12.64 12.31
C ARG A 309 -13.78 11.90 13.30
N LEU A 310 -13.01 10.91 12.86
CA LEU A 310 -12.12 10.12 13.72
C LEU A 310 -11.09 11.01 14.44
N LEU A 311 -10.48 11.98 13.74
CA LEU A 311 -9.52 12.93 14.34
C LEU A 311 -10.09 13.71 15.53
N ASN A 312 -11.41 13.94 15.55
CA ASN A 312 -12.12 14.65 16.62
C ASN A 312 -12.63 13.72 17.74
N MET A 313 -12.55 12.39 17.56
CA MET A 313 -13.04 11.43 18.53
C MET A 313 -11.91 11.01 19.48
N LYS A 314 -12.12 11.22 20.79
CA LYS A 314 -11.19 10.74 21.82
C LYS A 314 -11.88 9.81 22.80
N GLY A 315 -11.21 8.70 23.07
CA GLY A 315 -11.59 7.72 24.08
C GLY A 315 -11.50 8.26 25.49
N ASN A 316 -12.16 7.55 26.41
CA ASN A 316 -11.87 7.64 27.83
C ASN A 316 -12.20 6.30 28.50
N LYS A 317 -11.65 6.09 29.69
CA LYS A 317 -11.79 4.84 30.46
C LYS A 317 -13.22 4.29 30.49
N TRP A 318 -14.21 5.13 30.79
CA TRP A 318 -15.60 4.70 30.93
C TRP A 318 -16.27 4.38 29.59
N LYS A 319 -16.07 5.23 28.57
CA LYS A 319 -16.61 5.01 27.22
C LYS A 319 -16.02 3.76 26.59
N ASN A 320 -14.71 3.54 26.77
CA ASN A 320 -13.99 2.39 26.25
C ASN A 320 -14.49 1.11 26.93
N ALA A 321 -14.65 1.13 28.26
CA ALA A 321 -15.20 0.00 29.02
C ALA A 321 -16.57 -0.47 28.49
N ILE A 322 -17.47 0.45 28.13
CA ILE A 322 -18.76 0.08 27.55
C ILE A 322 -18.58 -0.41 26.11
N SER A 323 -17.78 0.30 25.31
CA SER A 323 -17.67 0.07 23.88
C SER A 323 -17.00 -1.25 23.53
N TRP A 324 -15.97 -1.68 24.26
CA TRP A 324 -15.32 -2.96 23.98
C TRP A 324 -16.24 -4.15 24.27
N ARG A 325 -17.08 -4.08 25.32
CA ARG A 325 -18.08 -5.12 25.64
C ARG A 325 -19.13 -5.25 24.54
N VAL A 326 -19.54 -4.11 23.95
CA VAL A 326 -20.43 -4.10 22.78
C VAL A 326 -19.76 -4.74 21.58
N ALA A 327 -18.51 -4.38 21.29
CA ALA A 327 -17.74 -4.95 20.18
C ALA A 327 -17.59 -6.47 20.32
N GLU A 328 -17.21 -6.95 21.51
CA GLU A 328 -17.09 -8.38 21.80
C GLU A 328 -18.41 -9.12 21.60
N LYS A 329 -19.50 -8.61 22.16
CA LYS A 329 -20.83 -9.23 22.02
C LYS A 329 -21.24 -9.31 20.55
N TRP A 330 -21.01 -8.24 19.78
CA TRP A 330 -21.36 -8.21 18.37
C TRP A 330 -20.47 -9.17 17.55
N PHE A 331 -19.18 -9.23 17.82
CA PHE A 331 -18.25 -10.19 17.21
C PHE A 331 -18.70 -11.63 17.43
N LYS A 332 -18.94 -12.02 18.69
CA LYS A 332 -19.44 -13.36 19.06
C LYS A 332 -20.74 -13.72 18.34
N VAL A 333 -21.69 -12.78 18.22
CA VAL A 333 -22.94 -12.99 17.48
C VAL A 333 -22.69 -13.20 15.98
N LYS A 334 -21.76 -12.45 15.38
CA LYS A 334 -21.45 -12.54 13.95
C LYS A 334 -20.78 -13.88 13.62
N CYS A 335 -19.80 -14.32 14.41
CA CYS A 335 -19.12 -15.61 14.21
C CYS A 335 -20.06 -16.81 14.36
N ARG A 336 -20.98 -16.78 15.33
CA ARG A 336 -22.00 -17.84 15.48
C ARG A 336 -22.88 -18.00 14.24
N LYS A 337 -23.29 -16.89 13.60
CA LYS A 337 -24.11 -16.92 12.37
C LYS A 337 -23.36 -17.53 11.18
N VAL A 338 -22.05 -17.38 11.12
CA VAL A 338 -21.20 -17.96 10.06
C VAL A 338 -21.03 -19.47 10.29
N GLY A 339 -20.71 -19.90 11.52
CA GLY A 339 -20.57 -21.32 11.86
C GLY A 339 -21.87 -22.15 11.71
N THR A 340 -23.05 -21.52 11.82
CA THR A 340 -24.32 -22.20 11.53
C THR A 340 -24.60 -22.41 10.04
N LYS A 341 -23.93 -21.69 9.13
CA LYS A 341 -24.10 -21.85 7.69
C LYS A 341 -23.20 -22.95 7.10
N SER A 342 -22.04 -23.22 7.69
CA SER A 342 -21.09 -24.26 7.23
C SER A 342 -21.50 -25.69 7.60
N HIS A 343 -22.50 -25.86 8.48
CA HIS A 343 -23.04 -27.18 8.85
C HIS A 343 -24.34 -27.55 8.11
N ARG A 344 -24.73 -26.78 7.08
CA ARG A 344 -25.95 -27.02 6.29
C ARG A 344 -25.69 -27.18 4.78
N SER A 345 -24.44 -27.39 4.38
CA SER A 345 -24.06 -27.69 2.99
C SER A 345 -23.46 -29.07 2.88
#